data_AF-A0A2S7CC60-F1
#
_entry.id   AF-A0A2S7CC60-F1
#
_cell.length_a   1.000
_cell.length_b   1.000
_cell.length_c   1.000
_cell.angle_alpha   90.00
_cell.angle_beta   90.00
_cell.angle_gamma   90.00
#
_symmetry.space_group_name_H-M   'P 1'
#
loop_
_entity.id
_entity.type
_entity.pdbx_description
1 polymer ?
#
loop_
_entity_poly.entity_id
_entity_poly.type
_entity_poly.pdbx_seq_one_letter_code
_entity_poly.pdbx_strand_id
1 'polypeptide(L)'
;MWVMRLLAAVLFGINVVAWTMADASAQTTRPAPPSADCLDARQVTELHQADARTLAVAQHDGRLFRLQLAQDCPQLAAQADAHLLAPHGWVCNGAQAFVSVGQQRCAISQVTTLSARDYAGIARQRDRDGVPTLEGVSVREARRRNFAGASSYCFNPSMLRAWSEDAQGLVVEVSPRHPGTHRHYRVELMDSCRELSSAPPIRFVSGMGLNAICGNPGDKVDVLDEIGLAGAGVGTGQQGDLSTTRGGQFAQMRQSCMVAAVYPRD
;
A
#
# COMPACT_ATOMS: atom_id res chain seq x y z
N MET A 1 10.74 -68.72 69.51
CA MET A 1 9.27 -68.86 69.34
C MET A 1 8.76 -67.49 68.91
N TRP A 2 8.16 -67.18 67.76
CA TRP A 2 7.56 -67.86 66.59
C TRP A 2 8.37 -67.57 65.30
N VAL A 3 8.66 -68.54 64.42
CA VAL A 3 7.88 -69.04 63.26
C VAL A 3 7.47 -67.98 62.22
N MET A 4 8.41 -67.73 61.29
CA MET A 4 8.31 -67.90 59.82
C MET A 4 6.93 -67.78 59.14
N ARG A 5 6.82 -66.90 58.13
CA ARG A 5 6.24 -67.25 56.82
C ARG A 5 6.67 -66.30 55.70
N LEU A 6 7.29 -66.92 54.68
CA LEU A 6 7.68 -66.38 53.39
C LEU A 6 6.47 -65.98 52.54
N LEU A 7 6.64 -64.97 51.68
CA LEU A 7 6.01 -64.89 50.37
C LEU A 7 7.04 -64.38 49.35
N ALA A 8 7.37 -65.25 48.41
CA ALA A 8 8.20 -64.96 47.26
C ALA A 8 7.41 -64.14 46.23
N ALA A 9 8.04 -63.16 45.60
CA ALA A 9 7.59 -62.58 44.35
C ALA A 9 8.80 -62.28 43.46
N VAL A 10 8.86 -63.02 42.36
CA VAL A 10 9.84 -62.97 41.29
C VAL A 10 9.76 -61.61 40.59
N LEU A 11 10.84 -60.82 40.60
CA LEU A 11 10.96 -59.62 39.77
C LEU A 11 11.68 -59.99 38.48
N PHE A 12 10.88 -60.18 37.41
CA PHE A 12 11.32 -60.24 36.03
C PHE A 12 11.91 -58.87 35.64
N GLY A 13 13.21 -58.82 35.36
CA GLY A 13 13.88 -57.66 34.77
C GLY A 13 13.50 -57.54 33.29
N ILE A 14 12.51 -56.70 32.98
CA ILE A 14 12.21 -56.29 31.61
C ILE A 14 13.02 -55.02 31.34
N ASN A 15 14.08 -55.15 30.55
CA ASN A 15 14.75 -54.01 29.93
C ASN A 15 13.82 -53.47 28.83
N VAL A 16 13.02 -52.46 29.14
CA VAL A 16 12.29 -51.70 28.11
C VAL A 16 13.31 -50.77 27.46
N VAL A 17 13.84 -51.20 26.31
CA VAL A 17 14.51 -50.31 25.36
C VAL A 17 13.43 -49.36 24.84
N ALA A 18 13.32 -48.18 25.44
CA ALA A 18 12.48 -47.12 24.95
C ALA A 18 13.09 -46.59 23.64
N TRP A 19 12.62 -47.12 22.50
CA TRP A 19 12.79 -46.48 21.20
C TRP A 19 11.94 -45.21 21.23
N THR A 20 12.56 -44.08 21.59
CA THR A 20 12.01 -42.78 21.23
C THR A 20 12.10 -42.67 19.72
N MET A 21 11.01 -42.97 19.02
CA MET A 21 10.81 -42.45 17.68
C MET A 21 10.71 -40.94 17.82
N ALA A 22 11.85 -40.26 17.70
CA ALA A 22 11.87 -38.86 17.36
C ALA A 22 11.34 -38.77 15.94
N ASP A 23 10.05 -38.45 15.80
CA ASP A 23 9.52 -37.86 14.58
C ASP A 23 10.34 -36.60 14.31
N ALA A 24 11.43 -36.76 13.57
CA ALA A 24 12.09 -35.66 12.91
C ALA A 24 11.08 -35.15 11.88
N SER A 25 10.24 -34.19 12.28
CA SER A 25 9.56 -33.34 11.34
C SER A 25 10.64 -32.74 10.45
N ALA A 26 10.83 -33.31 9.27
CA ALA A 26 11.65 -32.72 8.24
C ALA A 26 10.97 -31.40 7.90
N GLN A 27 11.38 -30.34 8.61
CA GLN A 27 11.18 -28.99 8.13
C GLN A 27 11.93 -28.96 6.81
N THR A 28 11.20 -29.12 5.71
CA THR A 28 11.75 -28.98 4.37
C THR A 28 12.26 -27.55 4.29
N THR A 29 13.54 -27.36 4.61
CA THR A 29 14.17 -26.05 4.65
C THR A 29 13.97 -25.44 3.28
N ARG A 30 13.15 -24.40 3.22
CA ARG A 30 12.87 -23.70 1.97
C ARG A 30 14.21 -23.21 1.43
N PRO A 31 14.53 -23.51 0.15
CA PRO A 31 15.71 -22.94 -0.48
C PRO A 31 15.67 -21.42 -0.44
N ALA A 32 16.84 -20.80 -0.30
CA ALA A 32 17.03 -19.37 -0.49
C ALA A 32 16.51 -18.92 -1.88
N PRO A 33 16.15 -17.64 -2.06
CA PRO A 33 15.76 -17.15 -3.39
C PRO A 33 16.87 -17.42 -4.41
N PRO A 34 16.54 -17.94 -5.60
CA PRO A 34 17.53 -18.15 -6.65
C PRO A 34 18.27 -16.87 -7.07
N SER A 35 17.61 -15.72 -7.01
CA SER A 35 18.21 -14.40 -7.24
C SER A 35 17.43 -13.29 -6.52
N ALA A 36 18.02 -12.10 -6.42
CA ALA A 36 17.36 -10.91 -5.86
C ALA A 36 16.20 -10.38 -6.72
N ASP A 37 16.04 -10.87 -7.96
CA ASP A 37 14.93 -10.50 -8.84
C ASP A 37 13.74 -11.47 -8.73
N CYS A 38 13.87 -12.50 -7.89
CA CYS A 38 12.79 -13.41 -7.59
C CYS A 38 11.77 -12.79 -6.63
N LEU A 39 10.50 -12.99 -6.97
CA LEU A 39 9.36 -12.67 -6.11
C LEU A 39 9.02 -13.86 -5.20
N ASP A 40 8.70 -13.60 -3.94
CA ASP A 40 8.13 -14.57 -2.99
C ASP A 40 6.60 -14.53 -3.07
N ALA A 41 6.01 -15.59 -3.62
CA ALA A 41 4.56 -15.73 -3.79
C ALA A 41 3.76 -15.59 -2.48
N ARG A 42 4.38 -15.87 -1.34
CA ARG A 42 3.73 -15.87 -0.02
C ARG A 42 3.75 -14.51 0.66
N GLN A 43 4.61 -13.62 0.19
CA GLN A 43 4.73 -12.25 0.70
C GLN A 43 3.89 -11.27 -0.11
N VAL A 44 3.11 -11.74 -1.09
CA VAL A 44 2.24 -10.88 -1.89
C VAL A 44 1.15 -10.26 -1.02
N THR A 45 1.08 -8.94 -1.01
CA THR A 45 0.08 -8.16 -0.26
C THR A 45 -0.98 -7.56 -1.17
N GLU A 46 -0.58 -7.12 -2.37
CA GLU A 46 -1.47 -6.50 -3.35
C GLU A 46 -1.13 -6.98 -4.77
N LEU A 47 -2.17 -7.16 -5.59
CA LEU A 47 -2.06 -7.56 -6.98
C LEU A 47 -3.04 -6.76 -7.82
N HIS A 48 -2.54 -6.07 -8.83
CA HIS A 48 -3.33 -5.30 -9.80
C HIS A 48 -3.10 -5.84 -11.20
N GLN A 49 -4.17 -5.92 -11.99
CA GLN A 49 -4.09 -6.26 -13.40
C GLN A 49 -4.15 -5.00 -14.24
N ALA A 50 -3.07 -4.70 -14.96
CA ALA A 50 -3.01 -3.56 -15.87
C ALA A 50 -3.76 -3.84 -17.17
N ASP A 51 -3.59 -5.06 -17.69
CA ASP A 51 -4.23 -5.54 -18.92
C ASP A 51 -4.33 -7.08 -18.89
N ALA A 52 -4.84 -7.71 -19.95
CA ALA A 52 -5.04 -9.15 -20.02
C ALA A 52 -3.75 -9.97 -19.81
N ARG A 53 -2.55 -9.38 -19.96
CA ARG A 53 -1.27 -10.08 -19.86
C ARG A 53 -0.32 -9.50 -18.81
N THR A 54 -0.64 -8.38 -18.19
CA THR A 54 0.29 -7.68 -17.30
C THR A 54 -0.30 -7.54 -15.89
N LEU A 55 0.44 -8.02 -14.90
CA LEU A 55 0.13 -7.86 -13.48
C LEU A 55 1.20 -7.02 -12.78
N ALA A 56 0.78 -6.16 -11.87
CA ALA A 56 1.65 -5.48 -10.91
C ALA A 56 1.43 -6.10 -9.52
N VAL A 57 2.51 -6.45 -8.84
CA VAL A 57 2.47 -7.16 -7.57
C VAL A 57 3.31 -6.41 -6.53
N ALA A 58 2.76 -6.21 -5.34
CA ALA A 58 3.48 -5.70 -4.19
C ALA A 58 3.73 -6.81 -3.18
N GLN A 59 4.92 -6.81 -2.60
CA GLN A 59 5.28 -7.67 -1.49
C GLN A 59 5.22 -6.92 -0.15
N HIS A 60 5.11 -7.67 0.94
CA HIS A 60 5.08 -7.15 2.30
C HIS A 60 6.33 -6.34 2.68
N ASP A 61 7.48 -6.67 2.09
CA ASP A 61 8.74 -5.95 2.27
C ASP A 61 8.86 -4.67 1.44
N GLY A 62 7.80 -4.29 0.72
CA GLY A 62 7.75 -3.09 -0.13
C GLY A 62 8.28 -3.31 -1.55
N ARG A 63 8.84 -4.47 -1.88
CA ARG A 63 9.32 -4.75 -3.24
C ARG A 63 8.15 -4.88 -4.21
N LEU A 64 8.33 -4.32 -5.41
CA LEU A 64 7.31 -4.24 -6.44
C LEU A 64 7.78 -4.96 -7.70
N PHE A 65 6.86 -5.66 -8.34
CA PHE A 65 7.14 -6.48 -9.51
C PHE A 65 6.09 -6.29 -10.59
N ARG A 66 6.52 -6.43 -11.83
CA ARG A 66 5.67 -6.66 -12.99
C ARG A 66 5.80 -8.12 -13.40
N LEU A 67 4.67 -8.79 -13.55
CA LEU A 67 4.57 -10.12 -14.10
C LEU A 67 3.94 -10.04 -15.49
N GLN A 68 4.64 -10.58 -16.49
CA GLN A 68 4.09 -10.81 -17.82
C GLN A 68 3.51 -12.22 -17.89
N LEU A 69 2.31 -12.35 -18.41
CA LEU A 69 1.64 -13.62 -18.66
C LEU A 69 1.92 -14.11 -20.08
N ALA A 70 2.05 -15.42 -20.24
CA ALA A 70 2.31 -16.07 -21.51
C ALA A 70 1.06 -16.11 -22.43
N GLN A 71 -0.12 -15.85 -21.87
CA GLN A 71 -1.39 -15.81 -22.58
C GLN A 71 -2.27 -14.66 -22.06
N ASP A 72 -3.31 -14.34 -22.82
CA ASP A 72 -4.33 -13.36 -22.43
C ASP A 72 -5.24 -13.99 -21.37
N CYS A 73 -5.19 -13.42 -20.18
CA CYS A 73 -5.93 -13.86 -19.01
C CYS A 73 -6.67 -12.69 -18.39
N PRO A 74 -7.80 -12.26 -18.97
CA PRO A 74 -8.59 -11.17 -18.42
C PRO A 74 -9.17 -11.53 -17.04
N GLN A 75 -9.45 -10.51 -16.22
CA GLN A 75 -10.18 -10.61 -14.96
C GLN A 75 -9.53 -11.52 -13.88
N LEU A 76 -8.20 -11.62 -13.87
CA LEU A 76 -7.46 -12.33 -12.82
C LEU A 76 -7.46 -11.55 -11.51
N ALA A 77 -7.11 -10.26 -11.54
CA ALA A 77 -6.99 -9.43 -10.32
C ALA A 77 -8.32 -8.81 -9.85
N ALA A 78 -9.41 -9.06 -10.58
CA ALA A 78 -10.75 -8.69 -10.13
C ALA A 78 -11.25 -9.65 -9.03
N GLN A 79 -10.65 -10.84 -8.92
CA GLN A 79 -11.07 -11.89 -8.02
C GLN A 79 -10.15 -11.91 -6.79
N ALA A 80 -10.76 -11.89 -5.61
CA ALA A 80 -10.03 -11.77 -4.33
C ALA A 80 -9.19 -13.02 -3.97
N ASP A 81 -9.34 -14.11 -4.71
CA ASP A 81 -8.67 -15.40 -4.51
C ASP A 81 -7.47 -15.62 -5.45
N ALA A 82 -7.05 -14.60 -6.19
CA ALA A 82 -5.86 -14.69 -7.04
C ALA A 82 -4.60 -14.97 -6.21
N HIS A 83 -3.89 -16.04 -6.55
CA HIS A 83 -2.65 -16.43 -5.88
C HIS A 83 -1.59 -16.91 -6.86
N LEU A 84 -0.33 -16.76 -6.47
CA LEU A 84 0.82 -17.17 -7.26
C LEU A 84 1.23 -18.60 -6.89
N LEU A 85 1.42 -19.43 -7.92
CA LEU A 85 1.88 -20.81 -7.80
C LEU A 85 3.26 -20.93 -8.42
N ALA A 86 4.25 -21.29 -7.62
CA ALA A 86 5.60 -21.53 -8.09
C ALA A 86 6.33 -22.55 -7.21
N PRO A 87 7.31 -23.30 -7.76
CA PRO A 87 8.17 -24.18 -6.99
C PRO A 87 8.79 -23.45 -5.80
N HIS A 88 8.64 -24.03 -4.60
CA HIS A 88 9.13 -23.46 -3.34
C HIS A 88 8.65 -22.02 -3.03
N GLY A 89 7.58 -21.56 -3.71
CA GLY A 89 7.04 -20.21 -3.58
C GLY A 89 7.91 -19.12 -4.22
N TRP A 90 8.83 -19.46 -5.12
CA TRP A 90 9.69 -18.51 -5.82
C TRP A 90 9.26 -18.30 -7.27
N VAL A 91 8.83 -17.09 -7.59
CA VAL A 91 8.48 -16.68 -8.96
C VAL A 91 9.69 -15.97 -9.56
N CYS A 92 10.36 -16.63 -10.51
CA CYS A 92 11.62 -16.17 -11.11
C CYS A 92 11.59 -16.37 -12.63
N ASN A 93 12.38 -15.58 -13.35
CA ASN A 93 12.59 -15.81 -14.79
C ASN A 93 13.21 -17.19 -15.04
N GLY A 94 12.71 -17.90 -16.07
CA GLY A 94 13.17 -19.24 -16.44
C GLY A 94 12.60 -20.39 -15.58
N ALA A 95 11.91 -20.10 -14.48
CA ALA A 95 11.19 -21.09 -13.69
C ALA A 95 9.70 -21.11 -14.08
N GLN A 96 9.07 -22.28 -14.04
CA GLN A 96 7.62 -22.37 -14.26
C GLN A 96 6.89 -21.77 -13.06
N ALA A 97 6.09 -20.74 -13.32
CA ALA A 97 5.22 -20.12 -12.34
C ALA A 97 3.89 -19.73 -12.99
N PHE A 98 2.84 -19.69 -12.19
CA PHE A 98 1.47 -19.43 -12.65
C PHE A 98 0.75 -18.47 -11.71
N VAL A 99 -0.18 -17.71 -12.26
CA VAL A 99 -1.24 -17.05 -11.49
C VAL A 99 -2.48 -17.93 -11.57
N SER A 100 -3.08 -18.23 -10.42
CA SER A 100 -4.24 -19.10 -10.31
C SER A 100 -5.41 -18.35 -9.67
N VAL A 101 -6.59 -18.49 -10.28
CA VAL A 101 -7.85 -17.91 -9.83
C VAL A 101 -8.93 -18.95 -10.10
N GLY A 102 -9.58 -19.47 -9.05
CA GLY A 102 -10.45 -20.65 -9.18
C GLY A 102 -9.79 -21.78 -9.97
N GLN A 103 -10.35 -22.12 -11.14
CA GLN A 103 -9.83 -23.15 -12.05
C GLN A 103 -8.90 -22.60 -13.15
N GLN A 104 -8.85 -21.28 -13.34
CA GLN A 104 -8.03 -20.65 -14.37
C GLN A 104 -6.58 -20.57 -13.90
N ARG A 105 -5.64 -20.99 -14.77
CA ARG A 105 -4.20 -20.88 -14.55
C ARG A 105 -3.51 -20.21 -15.72
N CYS A 106 -2.75 -19.17 -15.40
CA CYS A 106 -2.08 -18.33 -16.36
C CYS A 106 -0.58 -18.40 -16.15
N ALA A 107 0.16 -18.87 -17.15
CA ALA A 107 1.60 -19.03 -17.03
C ALA A 107 2.27 -17.66 -17.01
N ILE A 108 3.27 -17.50 -16.16
CA ILE A 108 4.09 -16.30 -16.07
C ILE A 108 5.27 -16.50 -17.03
N SER A 109 5.40 -15.62 -18.01
CA SER A 109 6.50 -15.64 -18.98
C SER A 109 7.68 -14.78 -18.56
N GLN A 110 7.45 -13.72 -17.78
CA GLN A 110 8.49 -12.80 -17.36
C GLN A 110 8.19 -12.18 -15.99
N VAL A 111 9.24 -11.95 -15.24
CA VAL A 111 9.26 -11.27 -13.94
C VAL A 111 10.26 -10.13 -14.04
N THR A 112 9.81 -8.91 -13.76
CA THR A 112 10.69 -7.74 -13.67
C THR A 112 10.38 -6.94 -12.41
N THR A 113 11.39 -6.29 -11.84
CA THR A 113 11.16 -5.31 -10.77
C THR A 113 10.43 -4.09 -11.33
N LEU A 114 9.63 -3.45 -10.48
CA LEU A 114 8.82 -2.30 -10.85
C LEU A 114 9.14 -1.11 -9.94
N SER A 115 9.09 0.10 -10.48
CA SER A 115 9.22 1.31 -9.67
C SER A 115 7.92 1.60 -8.91
N ALA A 116 8.01 2.27 -7.76
CA ALA A 116 6.84 2.73 -7.00
C ALA A 116 5.93 3.64 -7.85
N ARG A 117 6.53 4.47 -8.71
CA ARG A 117 5.82 5.33 -9.66
C ARG A 117 4.96 4.54 -10.64
N ASP A 118 5.55 3.53 -11.28
CA ASP A 118 4.83 2.73 -12.29
C ASP A 118 3.77 1.85 -11.64
N TYR A 119 4.05 1.29 -10.46
CA TYR A 119 3.08 0.52 -9.68
C TYR A 119 1.87 1.38 -9.31
N ALA A 120 2.11 2.57 -8.75
CA ALA A 120 1.05 3.53 -8.40
C ALA A 120 0.21 3.93 -9.61
N GLY A 121 0.85 4.11 -10.77
CA GLY A 121 0.16 4.36 -12.04
C GLY A 121 -0.81 3.24 -12.42
N ILE A 122 -0.37 1.98 -12.35
CA ILE A 122 -1.19 0.80 -12.64
C ILE A 122 -2.34 0.64 -11.63
N ALA A 123 -2.03 0.71 -10.33
CA ALA A 123 -3.02 0.57 -9.25
C ALA A 123 -4.13 1.61 -9.39
N ARG A 124 -3.76 2.88 -9.62
CA ARG A 124 -4.69 3.98 -9.83
C ARG A 124 -5.53 3.79 -11.08
N GLN A 125 -4.95 3.33 -12.19
CA GLN A 125 -5.69 3.11 -13.43
C GLN A 125 -6.75 2.02 -13.24
N ARG A 126 -6.39 0.90 -12.61
CA ARG A 126 -7.33 -0.17 -12.26
C ARG A 126 -8.50 0.34 -11.41
N ASP A 127 -8.23 1.17 -10.41
CA ASP A 127 -9.29 1.69 -9.55
C ASP A 127 -10.20 2.70 -10.26
N ARG A 128 -9.72 3.38 -11.31
CA ARG A 128 -10.59 4.19 -12.20
C ARG A 128 -11.47 3.31 -13.09
N ASP A 129 -10.88 2.28 -13.69
CA ASP A 129 -11.59 1.40 -14.63
C ASP A 129 -12.57 0.46 -13.91
N GLY A 130 -12.33 0.18 -12.63
CA GLY A 130 -13.17 -0.67 -11.78
C GLY A 130 -14.42 0.01 -11.22
N VAL A 131 -14.60 1.33 -11.40
CA VAL A 131 -15.86 2.01 -11.03
C VAL A 131 -16.87 1.76 -12.15
N PRO A 132 -17.94 0.97 -11.91
CA PRO A 132 -18.99 0.81 -12.92
C PRO A 132 -19.58 2.20 -13.18
N THR A 133 -19.56 2.65 -14.43
CA THR A 133 -20.32 3.84 -14.83
C THR A 133 -21.79 3.50 -14.73
N LEU A 134 -22.38 3.71 -13.54
CA LEU A 134 -23.83 3.63 -13.38
C LEU A 134 -24.48 4.65 -14.31
N GLU A 135 -25.55 4.25 -14.97
CA GLU A 135 -26.44 5.18 -15.67
C GLU A 135 -26.88 6.26 -14.68
N GLY A 136 -26.81 7.54 -15.07
CA GLY A 136 -26.74 8.70 -14.18
C GLY A 136 -27.74 8.71 -13.02
N VAL A 137 -27.35 8.15 -11.87
CA VAL A 137 -28.04 8.31 -10.60
C VAL A 137 -27.27 9.35 -9.80
N SER A 138 -27.95 10.45 -9.45
CA SER A 138 -27.40 11.43 -8.51
C SER A 138 -27.18 10.77 -7.15
N VAL A 139 -25.94 10.40 -6.85
CA VAL A 139 -25.57 9.86 -5.55
C VAL A 139 -25.46 11.02 -4.57
N ARG A 140 -26.44 11.16 -3.67
CA ARG A 140 -26.23 11.84 -2.39
C ARG A 140 -25.43 10.89 -1.51
N GLU A 141 -24.11 10.95 -1.61
CA GLU A 141 -23.25 10.07 -0.83
C GLU A 141 -23.46 10.34 0.66
N ALA A 142 -23.79 9.30 1.43
CA ALA A 142 -23.72 9.34 2.88
C ALA A 142 -22.26 9.53 3.26
N ARG A 143 -21.86 10.79 3.49
CA ARG A 143 -20.52 11.27 3.84
C ARG A 143 -19.72 10.24 4.65
N ARG A 144 -18.98 9.36 3.97
CA ARG A 144 -18.00 8.51 4.63
C ARG A 144 -16.84 9.43 5.00
N ARG A 145 -16.67 9.69 6.30
CA ARG A 145 -15.55 10.49 6.84
C ARG A 145 -14.20 9.75 6.78
N ASN A 146 -14.10 8.70 6.00
CA ASN A 146 -12.95 7.82 5.94
C ASN A 146 -12.12 8.12 4.70
N PHE A 147 -10.81 7.92 4.81
CA PHE A 147 -9.88 8.02 3.70
C PHE A 147 -10.32 7.09 2.56
N ALA A 148 -10.49 7.65 1.36
CA ALA A 148 -11.12 6.98 0.22
C ALA A 148 -10.12 6.47 -0.83
N GLY A 149 -8.84 6.30 -0.48
CA GLY A 149 -7.79 5.90 -1.42
C GLY A 149 -6.94 4.74 -0.91
N ALA A 150 -6.21 4.07 -1.81
CA ALA A 150 -5.21 3.07 -1.45
C ALA A 150 -3.89 3.76 -1.05
N SER A 151 -3.20 3.23 -0.04
CA SER A 151 -1.93 3.83 0.44
C SER A 151 -0.79 3.73 -0.58
N SER A 152 -0.91 2.87 -1.59
CA SER A 152 0.08 2.67 -2.66
C SER A 152 0.13 3.81 -3.68
N TYR A 153 -0.89 4.69 -3.73
CA TYR A 153 -0.88 5.86 -4.61
C TYR A 153 -1.62 7.08 -4.07
N CYS A 154 -2.16 7.04 -2.85
CA CYS A 154 -2.83 8.15 -2.19
C CYS A 154 -2.27 8.45 -0.81
N PHE A 155 -2.27 9.72 -0.41
CA PHE A 155 -2.09 10.14 0.98
C PHE A 155 -3.20 11.10 1.43
N ASN A 156 -3.41 11.19 2.75
CA ASN A 156 -4.39 12.11 3.33
C ASN A 156 -3.71 13.44 3.70
N PRO A 157 -4.10 14.58 3.10
CA PRO A 157 -3.47 15.87 3.38
C PRO A 157 -3.70 16.36 4.82
N SER A 158 -4.76 15.92 5.51
CA SER A 158 -4.97 16.22 6.95
C SER A 158 -3.94 15.54 7.87
N MET A 159 -3.18 14.58 7.34
CA MET A 159 -2.14 13.85 8.08
C MET A 159 -0.74 14.36 7.74
N LEU A 160 -0.61 15.40 6.90
CA LEU A 160 0.65 16.03 6.54
C LEU A 160 1.36 16.55 7.80
N ARG A 161 2.63 16.17 7.95
CA ARG A 161 3.51 16.59 9.05
C ARG A 161 4.58 17.54 8.57
N ALA A 162 5.22 17.20 7.47
CA ALA A 162 6.27 17.97 6.87
C ALA A 162 6.26 17.77 5.36
N TRP A 163 6.88 18.70 4.66
CA TRP A 163 7.14 18.56 3.25
C TRP A 163 8.50 19.18 2.92
N SER A 164 9.13 18.68 1.86
CA SER A 164 10.33 19.27 1.26
C SER A 164 10.27 19.14 -0.26
N GLU A 165 11.13 19.86 -0.96
CA GLU A 165 11.29 19.75 -2.40
C GLU A 165 12.69 19.19 -2.71
N ASP A 166 12.76 18.30 -3.70
CA ASP A 166 14.02 17.90 -4.33
C ASP A 166 13.87 17.90 -5.87
N ALA A 167 14.90 17.43 -6.58
CA ALA A 167 14.95 17.49 -8.04
C ALA A 167 13.81 16.73 -8.74
N GLN A 168 13.15 15.79 -8.05
CA GLN A 168 12.06 14.98 -8.58
C GLN A 168 10.67 15.54 -8.19
N GLY A 169 10.62 16.61 -7.40
CA GLY A 169 9.39 17.26 -6.94
C GLY A 169 9.26 17.24 -5.43
N LEU A 170 8.02 17.17 -4.93
CA LEU A 170 7.72 17.26 -3.51
C LEU A 170 7.89 15.92 -2.80
N VAL A 171 8.33 15.99 -1.55
CA VAL A 171 8.42 14.89 -0.61
C VAL A 171 7.52 15.25 0.55
N VAL A 172 6.56 14.40 0.83
CA VAL A 172 5.53 14.63 1.85
C VAL A 172 5.69 13.59 2.95
N GLU A 173 5.88 14.04 4.18
CA GLU A 173 5.78 13.19 5.36
C GLU A 173 4.35 13.24 5.91
N VAL A 174 3.72 12.09 6.08
CA VAL A 174 2.42 11.93 6.72
C VAL A 174 2.50 11.08 7.97
N SER A 175 1.58 11.31 8.90
CA SER A 175 1.39 10.37 10.01
C SER A 175 0.78 9.07 9.51
N PRO A 176 1.43 7.91 9.71
CA PRO A 176 0.82 6.63 9.40
C PRO A 176 -0.40 6.41 10.30
N ARG A 177 -1.52 5.99 9.71
CA ARG A 177 -2.77 5.70 10.45
C ARG A 177 -2.91 4.22 10.81
N HIS A 178 -2.37 3.32 9.98
CA HIS A 178 -2.51 1.88 10.11
C HIS A 178 -1.20 1.17 9.76
N PRO A 179 -0.97 -0.05 10.28
CA PRO A 179 0.09 -0.91 9.75
C PRO A 179 -0.04 -1.05 8.23
N GLY A 180 1.05 -0.81 7.49
CA GLY A 180 1.06 -0.85 6.02
C GLY A 180 0.87 0.51 5.31
N THR A 181 0.56 1.60 6.03
CA THR A 181 0.56 2.94 5.40
C THR A 181 1.97 3.52 5.34
N HIS A 182 2.35 4.07 4.19
CA HIS A 182 3.66 4.70 4.01
C HIS A 182 3.75 6.03 4.76
N ARG A 183 4.95 6.35 5.25
CA ARG A 183 5.22 7.62 5.94
C ARG A 183 5.59 8.72 4.96
N HIS A 184 6.38 8.40 3.94
CA HIS A 184 6.84 9.36 2.95
C HIS A 184 6.19 9.09 1.60
N TYR A 185 5.81 10.17 0.92
CA TYR A 185 5.26 10.15 -0.41
C TYR A 185 6.04 11.10 -1.31
N ARG A 186 6.32 10.64 -2.53
CA ARG A 186 6.69 11.49 -3.64
C ARG A 186 5.43 12.09 -4.25
N VAL A 187 5.47 13.38 -4.51
CA VAL A 187 4.48 14.10 -5.31
C VAL A 187 5.19 14.77 -6.47
N GLU A 188 5.02 14.21 -7.66
CA GLU A 188 5.49 14.83 -8.90
C GLU A 188 4.51 15.90 -9.35
N LEU A 189 5.02 17.03 -9.80
CA LEU A 189 4.24 18.15 -10.31
C LEU A 189 4.34 18.19 -11.83
N MET A 190 3.26 18.59 -12.52
CA MET A 190 3.27 18.70 -13.99
C MET A 190 4.20 19.81 -14.47
N ASP A 191 4.24 20.91 -13.72
CA ASP A 191 5.04 22.10 -14.01
C ASP A 191 5.95 22.43 -12.82
N SER A 192 7.03 23.16 -13.09
CA SER A 192 7.93 23.63 -12.03
C SER A 192 7.23 24.68 -11.16
N CYS A 193 7.19 24.44 -9.86
CA CYS A 193 6.54 25.31 -8.88
C CYS A 193 7.57 26.17 -8.18
N ARG A 194 8.00 27.23 -8.86
CA ARG A 194 9.11 28.08 -8.43
C ARG A 194 8.95 28.64 -7.02
N GLU A 195 7.72 28.88 -6.58
CA GLU A 195 7.45 29.39 -5.24
C GLU A 195 7.68 28.36 -4.11
N LEU A 196 7.84 27.07 -4.40
CA LEU A 196 8.14 26.05 -3.39
C LEU A 196 9.56 26.17 -2.81
N SER A 197 10.48 26.77 -3.57
CA SER A 197 11.88 26.93 -3.17
C SER A 197 12.08 27.73 -1.88
N SER A 198 11.12 28.58 -1.51
CA SER A 198 11.15 29.35 -0.26
C SER A 198 10.45 28.67 0.92
N ALA A 199 10.10 27.38 0.80
CA ALA A 199 9.38 26.61 1.80
C ALA A 199 8.09 27.28 2.35
N PRO A 200 7.22 27.83 1.49
CA PRO A 200 6.01 28.54 1.94
C PRO A 200 4.98 27.58 2.57
N PRO A 201 3.98 28.08 3.31
CA PRO A 201 2.83 27.25 3.65
C PRO A 201 2.15 26.77 2.37
N ILE A 202 1.90 25.46 2.27
CA ILE A 202 1.20 24.85 1.15
C ILE A 202 -0.09 24.18 1.60
N ARG A 203 -1.02 24.04 0.66
CA ARG A 203 -2.24 23.26 0.83
C ARG A 203 -2.43 22.34 -0.36
N PHE A 204 -2.60 21.06 -0.10
CA PHE A 204 -3.02 20.12 -1.13
C PHE A 204 -4.54 20.17 -1.32
N VAL A 205 -4.98 20.18 -2.57
CA VAL A 205 -6.39 20.22 -2.96
C VAL A 205 -6.66 19.06 -3.91
N SER A 206 -7.66 18.24 -3.58
CA SER A 206 -8.09 17.15 -4.45
C SER A 206 -8.95 17.68 -5.59
N GLY A 207 -8.64 17.26 -6.82
CA GLY A 207 -9.45 17.57 -8.00
C GLY A 207 -10.83 16.91 -7.98
N MET A 208 -10.93 15.79 -7.27
CA MET A 208 -12.15 14.98 -7.15
C MET A 208 -12.96 15.32 -5.90
N GLY A 209 -12.57 16.35 -5.13
CA GLY A 209 -13.23 16.70 -3.86
C GLY A 209 -13.07 15.64 -2.76
N LEU A 210 -12.10 14.73 -2.91
CA LEU A 210 -11.82 13.68 -1.94
C LEU A 210 -10.90 14.19 -0.83
N ASN A 211 -10.96 13.57 0.35
CA ASN A 211 -9.99 13.82 1.42
C ASN A 211 -8.68 13.01 1.21
N ALA A 212 -8.18 13.00 -0.01
CA ALA A 212 -6.99 12.29 -0.44
C ALA A 212 -6.38 12.94 -1.69
N ILE A 213 -5.06 12.90 -1.81
CA ILE A 213 -4.32 13.28 -3.02
C ILE A 213 -3.76 12.00 -3.61
N CYS A 214 -4.11 11.73 -4.86
CA CYS A 214 -3.84 10.45 -5.53
C CYS A 214 -3.15 10.62 -6.90
N GLY A 215 -2.80 11.86 -7.27
CA GLY A 215 -2.40 12.20 -8.64
C GLY A 215 -3.56 12.03 -9.62
N ASN A 216 -4.78 12.31 -9.18
CA ASN A 216 -5.92 12.41 -10.07
C ASN A 216 -5.88 13.71 -10.87
N PRO A 217 -6.48 13.75 -12.08
CA PRO A 217 -6.71 15.02 -12.76
C PRO A 217 -7.37 16.03 -11.83
N GLY A 218 -6.83 17.24 -11.78
CA GLY A 218 -7.30 18.30 -10.88
C GLY A 218 -6.66 18.32 -9.49
N ASP A 219 -5.96 17.25 -9.08
CA ASP A 219 -5.17 17.30 -7.84
C ASP A 219 -4.08 18.37 -8.00
N LYS A 220 -3.94 19.23 -6.99
CA LYS A 220 -3.03 20.38 -7.04
C LYS A 220 -2.48 20.75 -5.67
N VAL A 221 -1.40 21.51 -5.70
CA VAL A 221 -0.75 22.13 -4.55
C VAL A 221 -0.93 23.65 -4.67
N ASP A 222 -1.63 24.23 -3.70
CA ASP A 222 -1.77 25.68 -3.56
C ASP A 222 -0.64 26.19 -2.66
N VAL A 223 0.10 27.18 -3.13
CA VAL A 223 1.08 27.93 -2.36
C VAL A 223 0.37 29.12 -1.71
N LEU A 224 0.48 29.25 -0.40
CA LEU A 224 -0.23 30.24 0.41
C LEU A 224 0.71 31.36 0.85
N ASP A 225 0.17 32.57 1.02
CA ASP A 225 0.86 33.64 1.72
C ASP A 225 0.98 33.36 3.23
N GLU A 226 2.16 33.61 3.81
CA GLU A 226 2.46 33.39 5.24
C GLU A 226 1.51 34.12 6.20
N ILE A 227 0.93 35.24 5.74
CA ILE A 227 0.07 36.12 6.56
C ILE A 227 -1.28 35.43 6.90
N GLY A 228 -1.64 34.33 6.24
CA GLY A 228 -2.95 33.68 6.41
C GLY A 228 -3.04 32.51 7.40
N LEU A 229 -1.94 32.02 7.99
CA LEU A 229 -2.00 30.88 8.94
C LEU A 229 -2.02 31.27 10.41
N ALA A 230 -1.66 32.52 10.75
CA ALA A 230 -1.67 33.00 12.13
C ALA A 230 -3.10 33.21 12.72
N GLY A 231 -4.15 33.09 11.91
CA GLY A 231 -5.55 33.34 12.32
C GLY A 231 -6.41 32.10 12.56
N ALA A 232 -5.88 30.88 12.38
CA ALA A 232 -6.67 29.64 12.47
C ALA A 232 -6.48 28.85 13.78
N GLY A 233 -5.88 29.47 14.80
CA GLY A 233 -5.69 28.88 16.12
C GLY A 233 -6.04 29.86 17.23
N VAL A 234 -6.71 29.34 18.26
CA VAL A 234 -7.11 29.99 19.53
C VAL A 234 -8.46 30.72 19.47
N GLY A 235 -9.53 29.93 19.49
CA GLY A 235 -10.78 30.36 20.12
C GLY A 235 -10.56 30.54 21.63
N THR A 236 -10.31 31.77 22.05
CA THR A 236 -10.57 32.21 23.42
C THR A 236 -11.72 33.21 23.35
N GLY A 237 -12.79 32.89 24.07
CA GLY A 237 -14.03 33.65 24.01
C GLY A 237 -13.83 35.06 24.55
N GLN A 238 -14.36 36.04 23.81
CA GLN A 238 -14.81 37.27 24.42
C GLN A 238 -16.01 37.81 23.62
N GLN A 239 -17.16 37.81 24.26
CA GLN A 239 -18.37 38.50 23.82
C GLN A 239 -18.08 39.99 23.70
N GLY A 240 -18.32 40.56 22.52
CA GLY A 240 -18.13 41.97 22.24
C GLY A 240 -18.61 42.36 20.85
N ASP A 241 -19.88 42.75 20.80
CA ASP A 241 -20.54 43.69 19.89
C ASP A 241 -20.57 43.50 18.36
N LEU A 242 -21.79 43.62 17.83
CA LEU A 242 -22.13 43.60 16.41
C LEU A 242 -21.93 45.00 15.83
N SER A 243 -20.93 45.19 14.95
CA SER A 243 -21.08 45.91 13.67
C SER A 243 -19.73 46.10 12.92
N THR A 244 -19.72 45.63 11.67
CA THR A 244 -18.88 46.10 10.54
C THR A 244 -17.35 45.95 10.59
N THR A 245 -16.84 44.84 10.02
CA THR A 245 -15.70 44.76 9.07
C THR A 245 -15.52 43.30 8.65
N ARG A 246 -16.00 42.88 7.48
CA ARG A 246 -15.28 42.82 6.19
C ARG A 246 -13.97 42.01 6.27
N GLY A 247 -14.05 40.75 5.85
CA GLY A 247 -12.92 39.95 5.35
C GLY A 247 -12.17 39.17 6.43
N GLY A 248 -12.60 37.95 6.73
CA GLY A 248 -11.66 36.95 7.23
C GLY A 248 -10.51 36.88 6.22
N GLN A 249 -9.29 37.18 6.66
CA GLN A 249 -8.09 37.14 5.82
C GLN A 249 -7.85 35.67 5.45
N PHE A 250 -8.45 35.22 4.36
CA PHE A 250 -8.12 33.95 3.75
C PHE A 250 -6.68 34.05 3.30
N ALA A 251 -5.84 33.08 3.69
CA ALA A 251 -4.52 32.91 3.10
C ALA A 251 -4.64 33.04 1.58
N GLN A 252 -4.06 34.10 1.03
CA GLN A 252 -4.21 34.38 -0.38
C GLN A 252 -3.35 33.37 -1.13
N MET A 253 -3.98 32.68 -2.09
CA MET A 253 -3.29 31.73 -2.95
C MET A 253 -2.41 32.50 -3.92
N ARG A 254 -1.11 32.24 -3.89
CA ARG A 254 -0.12 32.89 -4.76
C ARG A 254 0.06 32.12 -6.07
N GLN A 255 0.20 30.80 -5.96
CA GLN A 255 0.39 29.89 -7.07
C GLN A 255 -0.39 28.59 -6.83
N SER A 256 -0.84 27.96 -7.90
CA SER A 256 -1.41 26.61 -7.88
C SER A 256 -0.65 25.74 -8.87
N CYS A 257 -0.36 24.52 -8.46
CA CYS A 257 0.52 23.59 -9.14
C CYS A 257 -0.12 22.23 -9.31
N MET A 258 -0.24 21.74 -10.55
CA MET A 258 -0.92 20.47 -10.80
C MET A 258 -0.06 19.28 -10.42
N VAL A 259 -0.66 18.30 -9.75
CA VAL A 259 -0.01 17.04 -9.37
C VAL A 259 -0.08 16.07 -10.55
N ALA A 260 1.07 15.55 -10.98
CA ALA A 260 1.19 14.56 -12.04
C ALA A 260 1.10 13.12 -11.50
N ALA A 261 1.81 12.84 -10.40
CA ALA A 261 1.87 11.52 -9.81
C ALA A 261 2.09 11.58 -8.30
N VAL A 262 1.56 10.57 -7.60
CA VAL A 262 1.77 10.36 -6.17
C VAL A 262 2.11 8.90 -5.96
N TYR A 263 3.17 8.64 -5.21
CA TYR A 263 3.59 7.28 -4.87
C TYR A 263 4.45 7.26 -3.61
N PRO A 264 4.50 6.15 -2.88
CA PRO A 264 5.38 6.00 -1.71
C PRO A 264 6.85 6.29 -2.03
N ARG A 265 7.53 6.93 -1.08
CA ARG A 265 8.98 7.08 -1.07
C ARG A 265 9.52 6.25 0.09
N ASP A 266 10.48 5.37 -0.20
CA ASP A 266 11.20 4.59 0.82
C ASP A 266 12.11 5.48 1.67
#